data_AF-A0A1M6NFG0-F1
#
_entry.id   AF-A0A1M6NFG0-F1
#
_cell.length_a   1.000
_cell.length_b   1.000
_cell.length_c   1.000
_cell.angle_alpha   90.00
_cell.angle_beta   90.00
_cell.angle_gamma   90.00
#
_symmetry.space_group_name_H-M   'P 1'
#
loop_
_entity.id
_entity.type
_entity.pdbx_description
1 polymer ?
#
loop_
_entity_poly.entity_id
_entity_poly.type
_entity_poly.pdbx_seq_one_letter_code
_entity_poly.pdbx_strand_id
1 'polypeptide(L)'
;MNNTVVYTSVLAPYFTSYLNEKFRLGHKAQDIKYTLLTIDQFLNQIKHGDIYISKDVYEYWLNTIQEQKTSTIYSKASIFIRFLKYMSEMGMECYIPRLPRKHDSGFVPYIYSQEEIKKIFVACDGLRARERHAKSILIIIPALIRVLYSTAIRISEALAIKNKNVDLVNNIIILNHTKNGSQRLAPINSSLKDVLVQYIEYRNRIPVSGITDSEGHFFVSSLGKPCIRRTVSKLYHKVLSEAGIPYKGNQEGPTIHGIRHTACVHSLVKMAKDGKDIYCCLPLLSTFIGHKKVLDTEHYLRLTCEIYPELIELDASVTAGINGVIERSLLINSHESL
;
A
#
# COMPACT_ATOMS: atom_id res chain seq x y z
N MET A 1 20.30 -12.10 0.18
CA MET A 1 20.57 -13.11 -0.88
C MET A 1 20.14 -12.50 -2.21
N ASN A 2 21.12 -12.04 -3.00
CA ASN A 2 20.90 -11.59 -4.37
C ASN A 2 20.61 -12.83 -5.23
N ASN A 3 19.35 -13.14 -5.47
CA ASN A 3 18.98 -14.08 -6.53
C ASN A 3 19.31 -13.39 -7.86
N THR A 4 20.50 -13.61 -8.40
CA THR A 4 20.84 -13.18 -9.76
C THR A 4 19.97 -13.99 -10.70
N VAL A 5 19.04 -13.33 -11.40
CA VAL A 5 18.22 -14.00 -12.41
C VAL A 5 19.06 -14.01 -13.67
N VAL A 6 19.18 -15.19 -14.27
CA VAL A 6 19.87 -15.40 -15.55
C VAL A 6 18.80 -15.58 -16.61
N TYR A 7 18.89 -14.78 -17.66
CA TYR A 7 18.06 -14.89 -18.86
C TYR A 7 18.81 -15.69 -19.91
N THR A 8 18.13 -16.53 -20.67
CA THR A 8 18.77 -17.47 -21.61
C THR A 8 18.21 -17.42 -23.03
N SER A 9 17.12 -16.69 -23.28
CA SER A 9 16.58 -16.54 -24.65
C SER A 9 17.43 -15.62 -25.51
N VAL A 10 17.12 -15.57 -26.82
CA VAL A 10 17.72 -14.61 -27.76
C VAL A 10 17.57 -13.14 -27.30
N LEU A 11 16.57 -12.83 -26.47
CA LEU A 11 16.34 -11.50 -25.92
C LEU A 11 17.05 -11.22 -24.58
N ALA A 12 17.80 -12.19 -24.03
CA ALA A 12 18.49 -12.08 -22.75
C ALA A 12 19.39 -10.82 -22.61
N PRO A 13 20.19 -10.42 -23.63
CA PRO A 13 20.99 -9.19 -23.55
C PRO A 13 20.11 -7.94 -23.38
N TYR A 14 18.97 -7.91 -24.06
CA TYR A 14 18.06 -6.77 -24.02
C TYR A 14 17.26 -6.71 -22.72
N PHE A 15 16.83 -7.85 -22.16
CA PHE A 15 16.24 -7.88 -20.82
C PHE A 15 17.20 -7.32 -19.76
N THR A 16 18.46 -7.69 -19.87
CA THR A 16 19.52 -7.21 -18.96
C THR A 16 19.75 -5.71 -19.14
N SER A 17 19.85 -5.24 -20.39
CA SER A 17 20.01 -3.82 -20.71
C SER A 17 18.84 -2.97 -20.20
N TYR A 18 17.60 -3.39 -20.48
CA TYR A 18 16.37 -2.73 -20.02
C TYR A 18 16.31 -2.64 -18.49
N LEU A 19 16.65 -3.72 -17.78
CA LEU A 19 16.68 -3.70 -16.31
C LEU A 19 17.73 -2.74 -15.77
N ASN A 20 18.92 -2.72 -16.36
CA ASN A 20 19.99 -1.80 -15.97
C ASN A 20 19.56 -0.34 -16.14
N GLU A 21 18.88 0.00 -17.23
CA GLU A 21 18.30 1.33 -17.43
C GLU A 21 17.27 1.67 -16.33
N LYS A 22 16.33 0.77 -16.03
CA LYS A 22 15.34 1.01 -14.97
C LYS A 22 15.94 1.11 -13.58
N PHE A 23 17.01 0.37 -13.29
CA PHE A 23 17.76 0.50 -12.05
C PHE A 23 18.49 1.84 -11.95
N ARG A 24 19.10 2.32 -13.03
CA ARG A 24 19.75 3.65 -13.09
C ARG A 24 18.75 4.78 -12.86
N LEU A 25 17.51 4.62 -13.32
CA LEU A 25 16.40 5.54 -13.07
C LEU A 25 15.79 5.42 -11.64
N GLY A 26 16.36 4.58 -10.77
CA GLY A 26 15.94 4.46 -9.37
C GLY A 26 14.70 3.57 -9.13
N HIS A 27 14.25 2.80 -10.13
CA HIS A 27 13.11 1.90 -9.94
C HIS A 27 13.52 0.62 -9.21
N LYS A 28 12.74 0.23 -8.18
CA LYS A 28 12.81 -1.10 -7.57
C LYS A 28 12.22 -2.14 -8.52
N ALA A 29 13.00 -2.61 -9.49
CA ALA A 29 12.55 -3.42 -10.63
C ALA A 29 12.36 -4.92 -10.33
N GLN A 30 11.99 -5.32 -9.12
CA GLN A 30 11.92 -6.74 -8.75
C GLN A 30 10.76 -7.46 -9.46
N ASP A 31 9.60 -6.82 -9.57
CA ASP A 31 8.44 -7.37 -10.30
C ASP A 31 8.71 -7.42 -11.81
N ILE A 32 9.45 -6.43 -12.34
CA ILE A 32 9.89 -6.40 -13.74
C ILE A 32 10.81 -7.60 -13.99
N LYS A 33 11.83 -7.78 -13.14
CA LYS A 33 12.84 -8.85 -13.25
C LYS A 33 12.22 -10.24 -13.36
N TYR A 34 11.28 -10.58 -12.47
CA TYR A 34 10.62 -11.88 -12.50
C TYR A 34 9.59 -12.03 -13.63
N THR A 35 8.93 -10.94 -14.02
CA THR A 35 8.02 -10.98 -15.18
C THR A 35 8.81 -11.24 -16.46
N LEU A 36 9.94 -10.55 -16.67
CA LEU A 36 10.82 -10.80 -17.81
C LEU A 36 11.36 -12.22 -17.80
N LEU A 37 11.62 -12.81 -16.63
CA LEU A 37 12.05 -14.20 -16.54
C LEU A 37 10.96 -15.16 -17.04
N THR A 38 9.70 -14.93 -16.68
CA THR A 38 8.60 -15.75 -17.20
C THR A 38 8.43 -15.61 -18.72
N ILE A 39 8.73 -14.44 -19.27
CA ILE A 39 8.72 -14.21 -20.72
C ILE A 39 9.90 -14.91 -21.38
N ASP A 40 11.11 -14.79 -20.81
CA ASP A 40 12.33 -15.45 -21.29
C ASP A 40 12.16 -16.98 -21.34
N GLN A 41 11.57 -17.58 -20.30
CA GLN A 41 11.23 -18.99 -20.25
C GLN A 41 10.23 -19.39 -21.35
N PHE A 42 9.21 -18.57 -21.58
CA PHE A 42 8.26 -18.77 -22.67
C PHE A 42 8.94 -18.74 -24.05
N LEU A 43 9.81 -17.76 -24.31
CA LEU A 43 10.53 -17.63 -25.57
C LEU A 43 11.44 -18.84 -25.85
N ASN A 44 12.10 -19.36 -24.80
CA ASN A 44 12.89 -20.60 -24.91
C ASN A 44 12.00 -21.82 -25.21
N GLN A 45 10.83 -21.91 -24.58
CA GLN A 45 9.89 -23.02 -24.79
C GLN A 45 9.42 -23.11 -26.24
N ILE A 46 9.13 -21.96 -26.87
CA ILE A 46 8.71 -21.92 -28.29
C ILE A 46 9.91 -21.90 -29.25
N LYS A 47 11.14 -21.96 -28.74
CA LYS A 47 12.40 -21.86 -29.50
C LYS A 47 12.45 -20.62 -30.39
N HIS A 48 12.01 -19.49 -29.85
CA HIS A 48 12.01 -18.21 -30.55
C HIS A 48 13.43 -17.79 -30.91
N GLY A 49 13.71 -17.60 -32.21
CA GLY A 49 15.03 -17.29 -32.74
C GLY A 49 15.25 -15.82 -33.11
N ASP A 50 14.17 -15.05 -33.26
CA ASP A 50 14.27 -13.68 -33.76
C ASP A 50 14.52 -12.65 -32.65
N ILE A 51 15.26 -11.59 -32.97
CA ILE A 51 15.53 -10.48 -32.04
C ILE A 51 14.33 -9.52 -31.87
N TYR A 52 13.25 -9.73 -32.62
CA TYR A 52 12.01 -8.97 -32.51
C TYR A 52 10.84 -9.87 -32.09
N ILE A 53 9.76 -9.25 -31.59
CA ILE A 53 8.53 -9.95 -31.20
C ILE A 53 7.42 -9.57 -32.18
N SER A 54 6.90 -10.57 -32.90
CA SER A 54 5.75 -10.41 -33.78
C SER A 54 4.42 -10.38 -32.99
N LYS A 55 3.34 -10.01 -33.68
CA LYS A 55 1.99 -10.06 -33.12
C LYS A 55 1.62 -11.47 -32.64
N ASP A 56 1.90 -12.48 -33.46
CA ASP A 56 1.52 -13.86 -33.17
C ASP A 56 2.25 -14.41 -31.93
N VAL A 57 3.54 -14.07 -31.76
CA VAL A 57 4.31 -14.46 -30.57
C VAL A 57 3.77 -13.80 -29.32
N TYR A 58 3.41 -12.52 -29.39
CA TYR A 58 2.82 -11.81 -28.25
C TYR A 58 1.43 -12.36 -27.89
N GLU A 59 0.57 -12.62 -28.88
CA GLU A 59 -0.76 -13.17 -28.64
C GLU A 59 -0.69 -14.59 -28.09
N TYR A 60 0.27 -15.41 -28.56
CA TYR A 60 0.51 -16.72 -27.98
C TYR A 60 0.94 -16.61 -26.51
N TRP A 61 1.90 -15.74 -26.20
CA TRP A 61 2.29 -15.48 -24.82
C TRP A 61 1.09 -15.06 -23.95
N LEU A 62 0.25 -14.15 -24.45
CA LEU A 62 -0.91 -13.66 -23.71
C LEU A 62 -1.89 -14.80 -23.40
N ASN A 63 -2.12 -15.71 -24.36
CA ASN A 63 -2.95 -16.89 -24.17
C ASN A 63 -2.41 -17.82 -23.07
N THR A 64 -1.09 -17.96 -22.92
CA THR A 64 -0.49 -18.79 -21.84
C THR A 64 -0.80 -18.29 -20.42
N ILE A 65 -1.21 -17.03 -20.26
CA ILE A 65 -1.47 -16.42 -18.96
C ILE A 65 -2.95 -16.08 -18.73
N GLN A 66 -3.85 -16.47 -19.63
CA GLN A 66 -5.29 -16.13 -19.55
C GLN A 66 -5.99 -16.67 -18.30
N GLU A 67 -5.55 -17.81 -17.78
CA GLU A 67 -6.09 -18.41 -16.55
C GLU A 67 -5.67 -17.67 -15.26
N GLN A 68 -4.82 -16.65 -15.36
CA GLN A 68 -4.41 -15.85 -14.20
C GLN A 68 -5.43 -14.75 -13.89
N LYS A 69 -5.37 -14.20 -12.69
CA LYS A 69 -6.19 -13.03 -12.31
C LYS A 69 -5.98 -11.89 -13.32
N THR A 70 -7.06 -11.22 -13.70
CA THR A 70 -7.08 -10.09 -14.65
C THR A 70 -6.07 -8.98 -14.29
N SER A 71 -5.92 -8.68 -13.01
CA SER A 71 -4.92 -7.72 -12.50
C SER A 71 -3.47 -8.18 -12.71
N THR A 72 -3.22 -9.49 -12.60
CA THR A 72 -1.92 -10.10 -12.89
C THR A 72 -1.62 -10.05 -14.38
N ILE A 73 -2.59 -10.41 -15.23
CA ILE A 73 -2.48 -10.33 -16.69
C ILE A 73 -2.14 -8.89 -17.11
N TYR A 74 -2.91 -7.91 -16.62
CA TYR A 74 -2.66 -6.50 -16.90
C TYR A 74 -1.25 -6.06 -16.50
N SER A 75 -0.79 -6.47 -15.30
CA SER A 75 0.54 -6.11 -14.80
C SER A 75 1.65 -6.70 -15.66
N LYS A 76 1.54 -7.98 -16.01
CA LYS A 76 2.51 -8.67 -16.88
C LYS A 76 2.52 -8.07 -18.29
N ALA A 77 1.36 -7.87 -18.90
CA ALA A 77 1.22 -7.26 -20.23
C ALA A 77 1.78 -5.84 -20.24
N SER A 78 1.53 -5.05 -19.21
CA SER A 78 2.10 -3.70 -19.06
C SER A 78 3.63 -3.71 -19.01
N ILE A 79 4.25 -4.68 -18.32
CA ILE A 79 5.70 -4.84 -18.30
C ILE A 79 6.22 -5.24 -19.69
N PHE A 80 5.59 -6.23 -20.33
CA PHE A 80 6.04 -6.69 -21.64
C PHE A 80 5.92 -5.60 -22.69
N ILE A 81 4.78 -4.90 -22.79
CA ILE A 81 4.57 -3.78 -23.72
C ILE A 81 5.62 -2.67 -23.51
N ARG A 82 5.96 -2.33 -22.26
CA ARG A 82 7.01 -1.33 -21.99
C ARG A 82 8.39 -1.79 -22.45
N PHE A 83 8.69 -3.08 -22.29
CA PHE A 83 9.91 -3.67 -22.83
C PHE A 83 9.91 -3.66 -24.37
N LEU A 84 8.79 -3.99 -25.02
CA LEU A 84 8.69 -3.95 -26.49
C LEU A 84 8.87 -2.53 -27.03
N LYS A 85 8.33 -1.52 -26.35
CA LYS A 85 8.58 -0.10 -26.69
C LYS A 85 10.05 0.27 -26.59
N TYR A 86 10.71 -0.16 -25.51
CA TYR A 86 12.16 0.03 -25.36
C TYR A 86 12.94 -0.62 -26.50
N MET A 87 12.56 -1.83 -26.92
CA MET A 87 13.17 -2.50 -28.07
C MET A 87 12.98 -1.70 -29.37
N SER A 88 11.78 -1.15 -29.59
CA SER A 88 11.49 -0.28 -30.75
C SER A 88 12.29 1.02 -30.72
N GLU A 89 12.48 1.63 -29.55
CA GLU A 89 13.34 2.81 -29.39
C GLU A 89 14.82 2.51 -29.70
N MET A 90 15.26 1.26 -29.53
CA MET A 90 16.59 0.79 -29.92
C MET A 90 16.71 0.39 -31.40
N GLY A 91 15.64 0.56 -32.20
CA GLY A 91 15.62 0.27 -33.64
C GLY A 91 15.19 -1.15 -34.01
N MET A 92 14.64 -1.94 -33.07
CA MET A 92 14.09 -3.28 -33.37
C MET A 92 12.58 -3.21 -33.59
N GLU A 93 12.11 -3.66 -34.75
CA GLU A 93 10.69 -3.59 -35.14
C GLU A 93 9.82 -4.63 -34.40
N CYS A 94 9.58 -4.38 -33.11
CA CYS A 94 8.64 -5.16 -32.30
C CYS A 94 7.19 -4.70 -32.51
N TYR A 95 6.26 -5.65 -32.48
CA TYR A 95 4.84 -5.35 -32.39
C TYR A 95 4.51 -4.69 -31.04
N ILE A 96 3.77 -3.57 -31.05
CA ILE A 96 3.33 -2.86 -29.83
C ILE A 96 1.82 -3.07 -29.64
N PRO A 97 1.39 -3.98 -28.75
CA PRO A 97 -0.02 -4.22 -28.49
C PRO A 97 -0.68 -3.10 -27.69
N ARG A 98 -2.01 -3.03 -27.79
CA ARG A 98 -2.82 -2.21 -26.88
C ARG A 98 -2.84 -2.87 -25.50
N LEU A 99 -2.79 -2.04 -24.46
CA LEU A 99 -2.85 -2.54 -23.09
C LEU A 99 -4.23 -3.17 -22.84
N PRO A 100 -4.29 -4.37 -22.20
CA PRO A 100 -5.57 -4.95 -21.80
C PRO A 100 -6.38 -3.98 -20.93
N ARG A 101 -7.72 -4.08 -20.98
CA ARG A 101 -8.56 -3.26 -20.09
C ARG A 101 -8.20 -3.56 -18.64
N LYS A 102 -7.96 -2.50 -17.86
CA LYS A 102 -7.73 -2.64 -16.43
C LYS A 102 -9.04 -3.10 -15.78
N HIS A 103 -9.09 -4.36 -15.37
CA HIS A 103 -10.24 -4.89 -14.66
C HIS A 103 -10.31 -4.28 -13.25
N ASP A 104 -11.50 -3.90 -12.81
CA ASP A 104 -11.74 -3.54 -11.42
C ASP A 104 -11.73 -4.82 -10.59
N SER A 105 -10.85 -4.94 -9.61
CA SER A 105 -10.71 -6.17 -8.83
C SER A 105 -11.97 -6.56 -8.06
N GLY A 106 -12.95 -5.64 -7.90
CA GLY A 106 -14.13 -5.86 -7.06
C GLY A 106 -13.79 -6.06 -5.58
N PHE A 107 -12.52 -5.88 -5.22
CA PHE A 107 -12.02 -6.06 -3.87
C PHE A 107 -12.51 -4.90 -2.99
N VAL A 108 -13.29 -5.25 -1.98
CA VAL A 108 -13.73 -4.35 -0.93
C VAL A 108 -12.88 -4.63 0.31
N PRO A 109 -12.09 -3.66 0.81
CA PRO A 109 -11.26 -3.88 1.97
C PRO A 109 -12.11 -4.08 3.22
N TYR A 110 -11.70 -5.01 4.09
CA TYR A 110 -12.32 -5.17 5.41
C TYR A 110 -12.01 -3.95 6.29
N ILE A 111 -13.07 -3.24 6.69
CA ILE A 111 -13.01 -2.12 7.64
C ILE A 111 -13.39 -2.64 9.02
N TYR A 112 -12.49 -2.51 9.98
CA TYR A 112 -12.75 -2.92 11.36
C TYR A 112 -13.63 -1.87 12.04
N SER A 113 -14.64 -2.33 12.77
CA SER A 113 -15.38 -1.47 13.70
C SER A 113 -14.48 -0.93 14.82
N GLN A 114 -14.93 0.11 15.51
CA GLN A 114 -14.23 0.66 16.68
C GLN A 114 -14.04 -0.39 17.78
N GLU A 115 -15.04 -1.25 18.00
CA GLU A 115 -14.97 -2.33 18.99
C GLU A 115 -13.96 -3.42 18.58
N GLU A 116 -13.88 -3.77 17.29
CA GLU A 116 -12.84 -4.67 16.80
C GLU A 116 -11.44 -4.07 16.95
N ILE A 117 -11.25 -2.77 16.66
CA ILE A 117 -9.96 -2.11 16.89
C ILE A 117 -9.57 -2.13 18.37
N LYS A 118 -10.52 -1.89 19.29
CA LYS A 118 -10.28 -2.02 20.73
C LYS A 118 -9.87 -3.45 21.10
N LYS A 119 -10.58 -4.47 20.62
CA LYS A 119 -10.24 -5.89 20.85
C LYS A 119 -8.86 -6.24 20.30
N ILE A 120 -8.50 -5.71 19.12
CA ILE A 120 -7.16 -5.88 18.53
C ILE A 120 -6.09 -5.26 19.44
N PHE A 121 -6.29 -4.06 19.96
CA PHE A 121 -5.34 -3.42 20.88
C PHE A 121 -5.18 -4.21 22.18
N VAL A 122 -6.29 -4.65 22.79
CA VAL A 122 -6.27 -5.49 23.99
C VAL A 122 -5.53 -6.81 23.73
N ALA A 123 -5.79 -7.46 22.60
CA ALA A 123 -5.09 -8.69 22.22
C ALA A 123 -3.59 -8.44 22.00
N CYS A 124 -3.20 -7.33 21.37
CA CYS A 124 -1.79 -6.95 21.21
C CYS A 124 -1.09 -6.81 22.57
N ASP A 125 -1.72 -6.14 23.53
CA ASP A 125 -1.14 -5.89 24.87
C ASP A 125 -1.13 -7.18 25.73
N GLY A 126 -2.06 -8.09 25.46
CA GLY A 126 -2.15 -9.43 26.04
C GLY A 126 -1.14 -10.44 25.49
N LEU A 127 -0.40 -10.12 24.43
CA LEU A 127 0.55 -11.05 23.83
C LEU A 127 1.61 -11.50 24.85
N ARG A 128 1.77 -12.82 25.00
CA ARG A 128 2.81 -13.45 25.81
C ARG A 128 3.67 -14.39 24.99
N ALA A 129 4.97 -14.42 25.29
CA ALA A 129 5.89 -15.40 24.72
C ALA A 129 5.60 -16.77 25.34
N ARG A 130 5.09 -17.71 24.54
CA ARG A 130 4.92 -19.11 24.99
C ARG A 130 6.25 -19.87 25.01
N GLU A 131 7.17 -19.48 24.13
CA GLU A 131 8.49 -20.08 23.97
C GLU A 131 9.54 -18.99 23.74
N ARG A 132 10.78 -19.24 24.17
CA ARG A 132 11.91 -18.34 23.93
C ARG A 132 12.36 -18.44 22.47
N HIS A 133 11.72 -17.67 21.60
CA HIS A 133 12.17 -17.52 20.21
C HIS A 133 13.01 -16.26 20.06
N ALA A 134 14.30 -16.42 19.75
CA ALA A 134 15.22 -15.29 19.57
C ALA A 134 14.74 -14.29 18.50
N LYS A 135 14.08 -14.77 17.43
CA LYS A 135 13.53 -13.93 16.35
C LYS A 135 12.14 -13.37 16.66
N SER A 136 11.72 -13.39 17.93
CA SER A 136 10.42 -12.87 18.34
C SER A 136 10.28 -11.39 18.02
N ILE A 137 9.09 -11.02 17.55
CA ILE A 137 8.69 -9.64 17.29
C ILE A 137 7.58 -9.19 18.24
N LEU A 138 7.30 -9.94 19.32
CA LEU A 138 6.16 -9.66 20.21
C LEU A 138 6.19 -8.24 20.78
N ILE A 139 7.38 -7.76 21.17
CA ILE A 139 7.60 -6.43 21.72
C ILE A 139 7.20 -5.29 20.77
N ILE A 140 7.22 -5.52 19.44
CA ILE A 140 6.92 -4.46 18.47
C ILE A 140 5.42 -4.33 18.19
N ILE A 141 4.65 -5.41 18.34
CA ILE A 141 3.29 -5.48 17.81
C ILE A 141 2.37 -4.41 18.41
N PRO A 142 2.32 -4.21 19.73
CA PRO A 142 1.49 -3.17 20.33
C PRO A 142 1.74 -1.77 19.76
N ALA A 143 3.02 -1.41 19.59
CA ALA A 143 3.42 -0.11 19.04
C ALA A 143 3.19 -0.01 17.54
N LEU A 144 3.58 -1.04 16.78
CA LEU A 144 3.45 -1.06 15.32
C LEU A 144 1.99 -0.95 14.88
N ILE A 145 1.09 -1.71 15.51
CA ILE A 145 -0.34 -1.71 15.17
C ILE A 145 -0.97 -0.34 15.47
N ARG A 146 -0.61 0.29 16.60
CA ARG A 146 -1.08 1.64 16.94
C ARG A 146 -0.51 2.72 16.03
N VAL A 147 0.75 2.61 15.60
CA VAL A 147 1.32 3.48 14.56
C VAL A 147 0.51 3.37 13.28
N LEU A 148 0.25 2.14 12.79
CA LEU A 148 -0.51 1.93 11.56
C LEU A 148 -1.92 2.52 11.64
N TYR A 149 -2.59 2.36 12.77
CA TYR A 149 -3.95 2.88 12.98
C TYR A 149 -3.97 4.41 13.13
N SER A 150 -3.06 4.99 13.92
CA SER A 150 -3.07 6.44 14.18
C SER A 150 -2.54 7.28 13.03
N THR A 151 -1.64 6.72 12.21
CA THR A 151 -0.98 7.49 11.13
C THR A 151 -1.39 7.04 9.73
N ALA A 152 -2.18 5.97 9.63
CA ALA A 152 -2.59 5.35 8.38
C ALA A 152 -1.42 5.01 7.43
N ILE A 153 -0.17 4.91 7.88
CA ILE A 153 0.99 4.63 7.01
C ILE A 153 0.96 3.19 6.49
N ARG A 154 1.66 2.91 5.39
CA ARG A 154 1.77 1.53 4.87
C ARG A 154 2.68 0.71 5.79
N ILE A 155 2.39 -0.59 5.93
CA ILE A 155 3.25 -1.51 6.71
C ILE A 155 4.71 -1.49 6.24
N SER A 156 4.95 -1.38 4.93
CA SER A 156 6.32 -1.29 4.42
C SER A 156 7.02 0.02 4.80
N GLU A 157 6.27 1.11 4.93
CA GLU A 157 6.80 2.40 5.39
C GLU A 157 7.10 2.30 6.89
N ALA A 158 6.18 1.75 7.68
CA ALA A 158 6.37 1.54 9.11
C ALA A 158 7.61 0.69 9.43
N LEU A 159 7.79 -0.43 8.73
CA LEU A 159 8.95 -1.32 8.91
C LEU A 159 10.27 -0.73 8.43
N ALA A 160 10.24 0.33 7.63
CA ALA A 160 11.43 1.03 7.14
C ALA A 160 11.80 2.27 7.96
N ILE A 161 11.01 2.62 9.00
CA ILE A 161 11.31 3.74 9.90
C ILE A 161 12.66 3.47 10.59
N LYS A 162 13.53 4.48 10.59
CA LYS A 162 14.78 4.49 11.35
C LYS A 162 14.63 5.29 12.64
N ASN A 163 15.54 5.11 13.59
CA ASN A 163 15.53 5.86 14.86
C ASN A 163 15.49 7.36 14.63
N LYS A 164 16.32 7.90 13.72
CA LYS A 164 16.34 9.33 13.37
C LYS A 164 15.03 9.88 12.79
N ASN A 165 14.12 9.00 12.35
CA ASN A 165 12.86 9.42 11.75
C ASN A 165 11.78 9.70 12.79
N VAL A 166 11.95 9.27 14.03
CA VAL A 166 10.96 9.44 15.09
C VAL A 166 11.37 10.61 15.97
N ASP A 167 10.65 11.71 15.87
CA ASP A 167 10.85 12.91 16.68
C ASP A 167 9.70 13.04 17.68
N LEU A 168 9.96 12.61 18.91
CA LEU A 168 9.00 12.68 20.01
C LEU A 168 8.93 14.08 20.66
N VAL A 169 9.84 15.00 20.32
CA VAL A 169 9.79 16.39 20.79
C VAL A 169 8.73 17.13 19.99
N ASN A 170 8.81 17.03 18.66
CA ASN A 170 7.86 17.64 17.73
C ASN A 170 6.63 16.75 17.45
N ASN A 171 6.58 15.55 18.03
CA ASN A 171 5.50 14.57 17.85
C ASN A 171 5.27 14.22 16.37
N ILE A 172 6.33 13.87 15.63
CA ILE A 172 6.26 13.50 14.22
C ILE A 172 7.11 12.28 13.88
N ILE A 173 6.66 11.52 12.88
CA ILE A 173 7.43 10.48 12.20
C ILE A 173 7.70 10.93 10.78
N ILE A 174 8.97 10.99 10.41
CA ILE A 174 9.44 11.41 9.08
C ILE A 174 9.53 10.19 8.16
N LEU A 175 8.70 10.16 7.11
CA LEU A 175 8.67 9.04 6.15
C LEU A 175 9.48 9.39 4.90
N ASN A 176 10.75 8.97 4.85
CA ASN A 176 11.67 9.28 3.74
C ASN A 176 11.54 8.35 2.53
N HIS A 177 11.20 7.08 2.74
CA HIS A 177 11.16 6.06 1.69
C HIS A 177 9.74 5.57 1.42
N THR A 178 8.88 6.46 0.94
CA THR A 178 7.51 6.08 0.58
C THR A 178 7.47 5.37 -0.76
N LYS A 179 6.43 4.56 -1.01
CA LYS A 179 6.18 3.88 -2.30
C LYS A 179 6.19 4.87 -3.50
N ASN A 180 5.98 6.15 -3.22
CA ASN A 180 5.79 7.21 -4.20
C ASN A 180 7.02 8.09 -4.42
N GLY A 181 8.12 7.87 -3.68
CA GLY A 181 9.34 8.67 -3.78
C GLY A 181 9.23 10.07 -3.16
N SER A 182 8.16 10.33 -2.38
CA SER A 182 7.96 11.60 -1.68
C SER A 182 8.19 11.44 -0.18
N GLN A 183 8.78 12.47 0.44
CA GLN A 183 8.86 12.58 1.89
C GLN A 183 7.52 13.11 2.43
N ARG A 184 7.03 12.55 3.54
CA ARG A 184 5.88 13.11 4.27
C ARG A 184 6.00 12.92 5.77
N LEU A 185 5.28 13.74 6.52
CA LEU A 185 5.21 13.68 7.98
C LEU A 185 3.97 12.92 8.42
N ALA A 186 4.14 12.04 9.41
CA ALA A 186 3.05 11.37 10.10
C ALA A 186 3.02 11.88 11.56
N PRO A 187 2.00 12.67 11.95
CA PRO A 187 1.90 13.21 13.29
C PRO A 187 1.61 12.13 14.33
N ILE A 188 2.14 12.34 15.54
CA ILE A 188 1.99 11.47 16.70
C ILE A 188 1.02 12.16 17.66
N ASN A 189 -0.11 11.50 17.96
CA ASN A 189 -1.01 11.97 19.01
C ASN A 189 -0.46 11.58 20.40
N SER A 190 -0.98 12.18 21.47
CA SER A 190 -0.52 11.94 22.85
C SER A 190 -0.53 10.45 23.23
N SER A 191 -1.63 9.75 22.98
CA SER A 191 -1.75 8.32 23.29
C SER A 191 -0.72 7.46 22.52
N LEU A 192 -0.43 7.78 21.26
CA LEU A 192 0.58 7.10 20.48
C LEU A 192 1.99 7.38 21.02
N LYS A 193 2.25 8.62 21.46
CA LYS A 193 3.53 9.00 22.07
C LYS A 193 3.85 8.11 23.27
N ASP A 194 2.90 7.91 24.18
CA ASP A 194 3.09 7.09 25.38
C ASP A 194 3.48 5.65 25.01
N VAL A 195 2.82 5.08 24.01
CA VAL A 195 3.11 3.74 23.50
C VAL A 195 4.50 3.66 22.85
N LEU A 196 4.89 4.70 22.10
CA LEU A 196 6.20 4.75 21.46
C LEU A 196 7.33 4.92 22.50
N VAL A 197 7.13 5.75 23.52
CA VAL A 197 8.07 5.91 24.63
C VAL A 197 8.26 4.58 25.36
N GLN A 198 7.16 3.91 25.71
CA GLN A 198 7.21 2.60 26.34
C GLN A 198 7.94 1.56 25.48
N TYR A 199 7.66 1.53 24.16
CA TYR A 199 8.36 0.66 23.23
C TYR A 199 9.86 0.93 23.20
N ILE A 200 10.27 2.20 23.11
CA ILE A 200 11.68 2.60 23.10
C ILE A 200 12.38 2.16 24.39
N GLU A 201 11.73 2.34 25.54
CA GLU A 201 12.28 1.93 26.83
C GLU A 201 12.58 0.43 26.85
N TYR A 202 11.61 -0.42 26.50
CA TYR A 202 11.82 -1.87 26.48
C TYR A 202 12.81 -2.31 25.39
N ARG A 203 12.74 -1.70 24.20
CA ARG A 203 13.66 -1.99 23.10
C ARG A 203 15.10 -1.70 23.49
N ASN A 204 15.36 -0.57 24.14
CA ASN A 204 16.72 -0.16 24.51
C ASN A 204 17.34 -1.05 25.60
N ARG A 205 16.54 -1.88 26.30
CA ARG A 205 17.04 -2.91 27.23
C ARG A 205 17.53 -4.19 26.53
N ILE A 206 17.33 -4.32 25.22
CA ILE A 206 17.85 -5.46 24.44
C ILE A 206 19.38 -5.34 24.37
N PRO A 207 20.15 -6.37 24.79
CA PRO A 207 21.62 -6.31 24.86
C PRO A 207 22.24 -6.51 23.47
N VAL A 208 21.94 -5.61 22.53
CA VAL A 208 22.47 -5.60 21.16
C VAL A 208 23.09 -4.24 20.88
N SER A 209 24.37 -4.24 20.52
CA SER A 209 25.11 -3.02 20.16
C SER A 209 24.47 -2.31 18.96
N GLY A 210 24.40 -0.98 19.01
CA GLY A 210 23.92 -0.15 17.91
C GLY A 210 22.39 -0.11 17.73
N ILE A 211 21.62 -0.65 18.69
CA ILE A 211 20.15 -0.62 18.62
C ILE A 211 19.57 0.80 18.66
N THR A 212 20.30 1.73 19.29
CA THR A 212 19.97 3.14 19.41
C THR A 212 20.60 4.00 18.32
N ASP A 213 21.38 3.42 17.39
CA ASP A 213 22.03 4.16 16.32
C ASP A 213 20.99 4.89 15.48
N SER A 214 21.30 6.11 15.07
CA SER A 214 20.38 6.99 14.32
C SER A 214 19.90 6.34 13.01
N GLU A 215 20.80 5.62 12.32
CA GLU A 215 20.51 4.89 11.08
C GLU A 215 19.89 3.49 11.31
N GLY A 216 19.86 3.03 12.56
CA GLY A 216 19.24 1.78 12.98
C GLY A 216 17.74 1.77 12.72
N HIS A 217 17.18 0.58 12.49
CA HIS A 217 15.73 0.43 12.32
C HIS A 217 15.02 0.72 13.64
N PHE A 218 13.90 1.43 13.58
CA PHE A 218 13.12 1.75 14.78
C PHE A 218 12.42 0.52 15.34
N PHE A 219 11.75 -0.26 14.48
CA PHE A 219 11.08 -1.51 14.84
C PHE A 219 12.00 -2.72 14.62
N VAL A 220 12.49 -3.28 15.73
CA VAL A 220 13.42 -4.42 15.73
C VAL A 220 12.89 -5.60 16.52
N SER A 221 13.24 -6.80 16.07
CA SER A 221 13.07 -8.06 16.80
C SER A 221 13.93 -8.10 18.08
N SER A 222 13.72 -9.11 18.92
CA SER A 222 14.55 -9.34 20.11
C SER A 222 16.05 -9.55 19.84
N LEU A 223 16.45 -9.76 18.57
CA LEU A 223 17.86 -9.81 18.12
C LEU A 223 18.37 -8.47 17.55
N GLY A 224 17.61 -7.38 17.67
CA GLY A 224 17.95 -6.08 17.06
C GLY A 224 17.86 -6.07 15.53
N LYS A 225 17.33 -7.13 14.90
CA LYS A 225 17.19 -7.23 13.44
C LYS A 225 15.87 -6.63 12.96
N PRO A 226 15.84 -6.02 11.75
CA PRO A 226 14.63 -5.46 11.17
C PRO A 226 13.57 -6.53 10.95
N CYS A 227 12.31 -6.12 11.07
CA CYS A 227 11.18 -7.01 10.96
C CYS A 227 10.73 -7.14 9.50
N ILE A 228 10.35 -8.35 9.10
CA ILE A 228 9.81 -8.61 7.76
C ILE A 228 8.28 -8.69 7.80
N ARG A 229 7.64 -8.16 6.76
CA ARG A 229 6.17 -8.13 6.62
C ARG A 229 5.51 -9.49 6.89
N ARG A 230 6.10 -10.57 6.36
CA ARG A 230 5.57 -11.94 6.54
C ARG A 230 5.45 -12.34 8.00
N THR A 231 6.43 -12.00 8.84
CA THR A 231 6.40 -12.32 10.27
C THR A 231 5.32 -11.52 10.99
N VAL A 232 5.20 -10.23 10.65
CA VAL A 232 4.14 -9.37 11.19
C VAL A 232 2.76 -9.91 10.81
N SER A 233 2.53 -10.27 9.54
CA SER A 233 1.25 -10.85 9.11
C SER A 233 0.89 -12.14 9.84
N LYS A 234 1.87 -13.03 10.06
CA LYS A 234 1.64 -14.27 10.82
C LYS A 234 1.22 -13.98 12.26
N LEU A 235 1.94 -13.08 12.94
CA LEU A 235 1.62 -12.73 14.32
C LEU A 235 0.31 -11.95 14.41
N TYR A 236 -0.01 -11.14 13.42
CA TYR A 236 -1.28 -10.43 13.34
C TYR A 236 -2.48 -11.40 13.22
N HIS A 237 -2.35 -12.52 12.49
CA HIS A 237 -3.41 -13.54 12.49
C HIS A 237 -3.65 -14.14 13.89
N LYS A 238 -2.59 -14.30 14.69
CA LYS A 238 -2.73 -14.71 16.10
C LYS A 238 -3.49 -13.66 16.91
N VAL A 239 -3.16 -12.38 16.73
CA VAL A 239 -3.88 -11.26 17.37
C VAL A 239 -5.36 -11.28 16.99
N LEU A 240 -5.70 -11.49 15.72
CA LEU A 240 -7.10 -11.59 15.28
C LEU A 240 -7.83 -12.74 15.96
N SER A 241 -7.17 -13.91 16.05
CA SER A 241 -7.72 -15.07 16.76
C SER A 241 -7.97 -14.78 18.24
N GLU A 242 -7.04 -14.12 18.93
CA GLU A 242 -7.17 -13.72 20.33
C GLU A 242 -8.23 -12.64 20.53
N ALA A 243 -8.42 -11.75 19.54
CA ALA A 243 -9.47 -10.73 19.52
C ALA A 243 -10.87 -11.30 19.18
N GLY A 244 -10.98 -12.59 18.85
CA GLY A 244 -12.23 -13.22 18.42
C GLY A 244 -12.72 -12.74 17.05
N ILE A 245 -11.83 -12.25 16.21
CA ILE A 245 -12.16 -11.73 14.87
C ILE A 245 -11.87 -12.83 13.83
N PRO A 246 -12.91 -13.38 13.16
CA PRO A 246 -12.73 -14.53 12.29
C PRO A 246 -11.95 -14.16 11.03
N TYR A 247 -10.92 -14.95 10.73
CA TYR A 247 -10.18 -14.83 9.49
C TYR A 247 -10.95 -15.50 8.34
N LYS A 248 -11.41 -14.71 7.37
CA LYS A 248 -12.18 -15.21 6.21
C LYS A 248 -11.31 -15.71 5.04
N GLY A 249 -10.01 -15.42 5.03
CA GLY A 249 -9.11 -15.85 3.94
C GLY A 249 -9.30 -15.11 2.62
N ASN A 250 -8.61 -15.58 1.57
CA ASN A 250 -8.83 -15.25 0.15
C ASN A 250 -8.94 -13.76 -0.26
N GLN A 251 -8.31 -12.85 0.49
CA GLN A 251 -8.41 -11.40 0.26
C GLN A 251 -9.82 -10.85 0.58
N GLU A 252 -10.65 -11.56 1.33
CA GLU A 252 -12.01 -11.13 1.71
C GLU A 252 -12.16 -10.97 3.23
N GLY A 253 -11.03 -10.98 3.94
CA GLY A 253 -11.00 -11.02 5.40
C GLY A 253 -10.13 -9.94 6.04
N PRO A 254 -10.10 -9.91 7.38
CA PRO A 254 -9.28 -9.00 8.15
C PRO A 254 -7.79 -9.15 7.78
N THR A 255 -7.17 -8.05 7.37
CA THR A 255 -5.74 -7.99 7.09
C THR A 255 -5.06 -6.86 7.86
N ILE A 256 -3.73 -6.93 7.98
CA ILE A 256 -2.94 -5.83 8.54
C ILE A 256 -3.05 -4.56 7.70
N HIS A 257 -3.25 -4.69 6.37
CA HIS A 257 -3.49 -3.52 5.52
C HIS A 257 -4.88 -2.92 5.75
N GLY A 258 -5.85 -3.74 6.16
CA GLY A 258 -7.17 -3.32 6.65
C GLY A 258 -7.10 -2.27 7.74
N ILE A 259 -6.06 -2.28 8.60
CA ILE A 259 -5.88 -1.24 9.63
C ILE A 259 -5.70 0.14 9.00
N ARG A 260 -4.93 0.24 7.91
CA ARG A 260 -4.78 1.50 7.17
C ARG A 260 -6.12 1.94 6.56
N HIS A 261 -6.84 1.02 5.94
CA HIS A 261 -8.14 1.35 5.35
C HIS A 261 -9.11 1.84 6.42
N THR A 262 -9.13 1.16 7.56
CA THR A 262 -9.94 1.51 8.73
C THR A 262 -9.55 2.87 9.30
N ALA A 263 -8.26 3.16 9.45
CA ALA A 263 -7.78 4.47 9.88
C ALA A 263 -8.28 5.60 8.97
N CYS A 264 -8.27 5.37 7.66
CA CYS A 264 -8.78 6.35 6.68
C CYS A 264 -10.30 6.57 6.85
N VAL A 265 -11.08 5.49 6.88
CA VAL A 265 -12.54 5.55 7.05
C VAL A 265 -12.90 6.20 8.38
N HIS A 266 -12.34 5.73 9.50
CA HIS A 266 -12.59 6.31 10.82
C HIS A 266 -12.20 7.79 10.91
N SER A 267 -11.15 8.22 10.20
CA SER A 267 -10.77 9.63 10.14
C SER A 267 -11.82 10.46 9.39
N LEU A 268 -12.33 9.98 8.26
CA LEU A 268 -13.41 10.65 7.51
C LEU A 268 -14.68 10.74 8.36
N VAL A 269 -15.10 9.63 8.97
CA VAL A 269 -16.27 9.57 9.86
C VAL A 269 -16.13 10.57 11.00
N LYS A 270 -14.96 10.64 11.63
CA LYS A 270 -14.71 11.59 12.72
C LYS A 270 -14.81 13.04 12.24
N MET A 271 -14.15 13.37 11.13
CA MET A 271 -14.19 14.74 10.59
C MET A 271 -15.61 15.17 10.19
N ALA A 272 -16.38 14.26 9.58
CA ALA A 272 -17.78 14.51 9.25
C ALA A 272 -18.61 14.79 10.52
N LYS A 273 -18.45 13.96 11.57
CA LYS A 273 -19.12 14.17 12.87
C LYS A 273 -18.70 15.46 13.57
N ASP A 274 -17.48 15.93 13.33
CA ASP A 274 -16.98 17.24 13.79
C ASP A 274 -17.52 18.41 12.93
N GLY A 275 -18.47 18.16 12.03
CA GLY A 275 -19.14 19.16 11.18
C GLY A 275 -18.34 19.59 9.94
N LYS A 276 -17.31 18.83 9.55
CA LYS A 276 -16.52 19.15 8.35
C LYS A 276 -17.11 18.50 7.11
N ASP A 277 -17.17 19.27 6.02
CA ASP A 277 -17.49 18.77 4.69
C ASP A 277 -16.54 17.62 4.29
N ILE A 278 -17.13 16.49 3.89
CA ILE A 278 -16.38 15.25 3.63
C ILE A 278 -15.55 15.34 2.34
N TYR A 279 -16.01 16.10 1.34
CA TYR A 279 -15.29 16.37 0.10
C TYR A 279 -14.09 17.29 0.35
N CYS A 280 -14.21 18.25 1.27
CA CYS A 280 -13.10 19.08 1.72
C CYS A 280 -12.05 18.27 2.52
N CYS A 281 -12.49 17.24 3.23
CA CYS A 281 -11.59 16.34 3.97
C CYS A 281 -10.79 15.40 3.05
N LEU A 282 -11.30 15.11 1.84
CA LEU A 282 -10.69 14.12 0.95
C LEU A 282 -9.28 14.50 0.46
N PRO A 283 -9.00 15.74 0.00
CA PRO A 283 -7.64 16.17 -0.34
C PRO A 283 -6.69 16.18 0.87
N LEU A 284 -7.18 16.55 2.06
CA LEU A 284 -6.40 16.53 3.31
C LEU A 284 -5.96 15.11 3.64
N LEU A 285 -6.91 14.17 3.63
CA LEU A 285 -6.63 12.75 3.85
C LEU A 285 -5.68 12.20 2.78
N SER A 286 -5.89 12.54 1.51
CA SER A 286 -5.03 12.12 0.39
C SER A 286 -3.57 12.52 0.61
N THR A 287 -3.35 13.77 1.02
CA THR A 287 -2.03 14.32 1.35
C THR A 287 -1.42 13.59 2.55
N PHE A 288 -2.20 13.44 3.63
CA PHE A 288 -1.80 12.76 4.86
C PHE A 288 -1.32 11.32 4.61
N ILE A 289 -2.07 10.54 3.83
CA ILE A 289 -1.75 9.13 3.56
C ILE A 289 -0.78 8.95 2.39
N GLY A 290 -0.40 10.04 1.73
CA GLY A 290 0.56 10.09 0.61
C GLY A 290 0.06 9.40 -0.65
N HIS A 291 -1.20 9.65 -1.04
CA HIS A 291 -1.71 9.26 -2.35
C HIS A 291 -1.27 10.27 -3.42
N LYS A 292 -0.94 9.78 -4.63
CA LYS A 292 -0.52 10.67 -5.74
C LYS A 292 -1.73 11.30 -6.43
N LYS A 293 -2.86 10.60 -6.43
CA LYS A 293 -4.11 11.07 -7.02
C LYS A 293 -5.17 11.07 -5.92
N VAL A 294 -5.95 12.14 -5.84
CA VAL A 294 -7.09 12.23 -4.92
C VAL A 294 -8.11 11.11 -5.21
N LEU A 295 -8.24 10.71 -6.48
CA LEU A 295 -9.05 9.56 -6.90
C LEU A 295 -8.65 8.24 -6.22
N ASP A 296 -7.39 8.05 -5.84
CA ASP A 296 -6.97 6.87 -5.06
C ASP A 296 -7.55 6.91 -3.63
N THR A 297 -7.94 8.09 -3.15
CA THR A 297 -8.56 8.32 -1.83
C THR A 297 -10.09 8.30 -1.90
N GLU A 298 -10.68 8.64 -3.04
CA GLU A 298 -12.15 8.59 -3.28
C GLU A 298 -12.75 7.23 -2.93
N HIS A 299 -12.00 6.13 -3.12
CA HIS A 299 -12.42 4.81 -2.68
C HIS A 299 -12.78 4.76 -1.18
N TYR A 300 -12.08 5.50 -0.32
CA TYR A 300 -12.44 5.60 1.11
C TYR A 300 -13.72 6.37 1.35
N LEU A 301 -14.03 7.36 0.52
CA LEU A 301 -15.28 8.10 0.61
C LEU A 301 -16.45 7.15 0.33
N ARG A 302 -16.40 6.40 -0.77
CA ARG A 302 -17.41 5.39 -1.11
C ARG A 302 -17.63 4.38 0.01
N LEU A 303 -16.54 3.79 0.53
CA LEU A 303 -16.61 2.88 1.67
C LEU A 303 -17.21 3.53 2.93
N THR A 304 -16.89 4.80 3.18
CA THR A 304 -17.42 5.51 4.35
C THR A 304 -18.93 5.70 4.22
N CYS A 305 -19.42 6.12 3.05
CA CYS A 305 -20.85 6.28 2.78
C CYS A 305 -21.61 4.94 2.82
N GLU A 306 -21.00 3.86 2.34
CA GLU A 306 -21.60 2.51 2.40
C GLU A 306 -21.72 1.99 3.84
N ILE A 307 -20.73 2.27 4.69
CA ILE A 307 -20.69 1.76 6.07
C ILE A 307 -21.47 2.67 7.03
N TYR A 308 -21.53 3.97 6.75
CA TYR A 308 -22.15 5.01 7.58
C TYR A 308 -23.09 5.89 6.73
N PRO A 309 -24.22 5.35 6.24
CA PRO A 309 -25.13 6.08 5.36
C PRO A 309 -25.70 7.35 6.01
N GLU A 310 -25.83 7.38 7.34
CA GLU A 310 -26.29 8.54 8.11
C GLU A 310 -25.40 9.78 7.97
N LEU A 311 -24.14 9.61 7.55
CA LEU A 311 -23.23 10.74 7.32
C LEU A 311 -23.61 11.56 6.07
N ILE A 312 -24.34 10.97 5.12
CA ILE A 312 -24.82 11.68 3.92
C ILE A 312 -25.82 12.78 4.33
N GLU A 313 -26.65 12.51 5.33
CA GLU A 313 -27.62 13.49 5.86
C GLU A 313 -26.90 14.66 6.56
N LEU A 314 -25.79 14.37 7.24
CA LEU A 314 -24.98 15.38 7.92
C LEU A 314 -24.24 16.29 6.90
N ASP A 315 -23.76 15.72 5.79
CA ASP A 315 -23.10 16.47 4.71
C ASP A 315 -24.06 17.42 3.98
N ALA A 316 -25.33 17.03 3.82
CA ALA A 316 -26.36 17.90 3.23
C ALA A 316 -26.55 19.21 4.02
N SER A 317 -26.38 19.18 5.35
CA SER A 317 -26.46 20.38 6.19
C SER A 317 -25.31 21.37 5.97
N VAL A 318 -24.12 20.86 5.62
CA VAL A 318 -22.91 21.66 5.39
C VAL A 318 -22.87 22.19 3.95
N THR A 319 -23.37 21.41 2.99
CA THR A 319 -23.45 21.78 1.57
C THR A 319 -24.71 22.55 1.19
N ALA A 320 -25.69 22.67 2.09
CA ALA A 320 -26.94 23.42 1.86
C ALA A 320 -26.69 24.85 1.34
N GLY A 321 -25.63 25.52 1.83
CA GLY A 321 -25.24 26.84 1.35
C GLY A 321 -24.78 26.86 -0.11
N ILE A 322 -24.14 25.79 -0.58
CA ILE A 322 -23.72 25.61 -1.98
C ILE A 322 -24.94 25.34 -2.85
N ASN A 323 -25.90 24.52 -2.41
CA ASN A 323 -27.15 24.31 -3.15
C ASN A 323 -27.90 25.63 -3.37
N GLY A 324 -27.96 26.50 -2.35
CA GLY A 324 -28.55 27.83 -2.52
C GLY A 324 -27.75 28.75 -3.45
N VAL A 325 -26.45 28.51 -3.65
CA VAL A 325 -25.65 29.22 -4.67
C VAL A 325 -25.88 28.61 -6.05
N ILE A 326 -25.97 27.28 -6.18
CA ILE A 326 -26.29 26.57 -7.43
C ILE A 326 -27.68 26.99 -7.92
N GLU A 327 -28.70 27.00 -7.05
CA GLU A 327 -30.05 27.47 -7.38
C GLU A 327 -30.08 28.94 -7.81
N ARG A 328 -29.25 29.80 -7.21
CA ARG A 328 -29.13 31.22 -7.59
C ARG A 328 -28.27 31.47 -8.82
N SER A 329 -27.39 30.55 -9.17
CA SER A 329 -26.49 30.64 -10.33
C SER A 329 -27.04 29.93 -11.57
N LEU A 330 -28.00 29.02 -11.39
CA LEU A 330 -28.98 28.67 -12.40
C LEU A 330 -29.90 29.87 -12.62
N LEU A 331 -29.38 30.88 -13.33
CA LEU A 331 -30.21 31.92 -13.90
C LEU A 331 -31.30 31.24 -14.70
N ILE A 332 -32.50 31.36 -14.16
CA ILE A 332 -33.78 31.24 -14.80
C ILE A 332 -33.65 31.71 -16.26
N ASN A 333 -33.59 30.77 -17.21
CA ASN A 333 -33.92 31.03 -18.61
C ASN A 333 -35.44 31.14 -18.75
N SER A 334 -36.04 32.06 -17.99
CA SER A 334 -37.40 32.51 -18.23
C SER A 334 -37.42 34.03 -18.23
N HIS A 335 -37.12 34.59 -19.39
CA HIS A 335 -37.77 35.77 -19.96
C HIS A 335 -37.70 35.57 -21.48
N GLU A 336 -38.79 35.16 -22.12
CA GLU A 336 -39.85 36.02 -22.70
C GLU A 336 -39.55 36.46 -24.14
N SER A 337 -40.65 36.64 -24.90
CA SER A 337 -40.85 37.03 -26.30
C SER A 337 -40.69 35.90 -27.35
N LEU A 338 -41.73 35.48 -28.09
CA LEU A 338 -43.00 36.09 -28.53
C LEU A 338 -44.16 35.10 -28.48
#